data_AF-A0A0E0KY11-F1
#
_entry.id   AF-A0A0E0KY11-F1
#
_cell.length_a   1.000
_cell.length_b   1.000
_cell.length_c   1.000
_cell.angle_alpha   90.00
_cell.angle_beta   90.00
_cell.angle_gamma   90.00
#
_symmetry.space_group_name_H-M   'P 1'
#
loop_
_entity.id
_entity.type
_entity.pdbx_description
1 polymer ?
#
loop_
_entity_poly.entity_id
_entity_poly.type
_entity_poly.pdbx_seq_one_letter_code
_entity_poly.pdbx_strand_id
1 'polypeptide(L)'
;MTASKRVDIIGFSSAKGLVELTCCIVKKAVSLEHLVLNTLRVRGVIMEKNAGGLARNVLEEAFRAVAAIISYIQDEVPPRAKLTVVEPCSRSIDQSRSI
;
A
#
# COMPACT_ATOMS: atom_id res chain seq x y z
N MET A 1 -25.98 -0.48 16.84
CA MET A 1 -25.03 -0.68 15.72
C MET A 1 -23.98 0.40 15.85
N THR A 2 -22.77 0.08 16.31
CA THR A 2 -21.67 1.06 16.32
C THR A 2 -21.17 1.22 14.89
N ALA A 3 -21.07 2.45 14.41
CA ALA A 3 -20.55 2.73 13.08
C ALA A 3 -19.04 2.45 13.06
N SER A 4 -18.62 1.49 12.24
CA SER A 4 -17.22 1.12 12.13
C SER A 4 -16.42 2.18 11.38
N LYS A 5 -15.33 2.67 11.98
CA LYS A 5 -14.47 3.71 11.41
C LYS A 5 -13.30 3.06 10.65
N ARG A 6 -13.43 3.05 9.33
CA ARG A 6 -12.48 2.45 8.39
C ARG A 6 -11.79 3.50 7.53
N VAL A 7 -10.48 3.35 7.35
CA VAL A 7 -9.68 4.10 6.39
C VAL A 7 -9.09 3.13 5.37
N ASP A 8 -9.19 3.49 4.09
CA ASP A 8 -8.64 2.74 2.97
C ASP A 8 -7.74 3.69 2.16
N ILE A 9 -6.44 3.40 2.11
CA ILE A 9 -5.47 4.19 1.37
C ILE A 9 -5.06 3.40 0.13
N ILE A 10 -5.40 3.95 -1.04
CA ILE A 10 -5.12 3.36 -2.35
C ILE A 10 -4.40 4.39 -3.23
N GLY A 11 -3.63 3.92 -4.22
CA GLY A 11 -3.11 4.79 -5.27
C GLY A 11 -2.01 5.78 -4.83
N PHE A 12 -1.22 5.42 -3.82
CA PHE A 12 -0.07 6.24 -3.43
C PHE A 12 1.04 6.23 -4.50
N SER A 13 1.85 7.29 -4.49
CA SER A 13 2.99 7.46 -5.40
C SER A 13 4.34 7.25 -4.73
N SER A 14 4.41 7.28 -3.40
CA SER A 14 5.64 7.12 -2.63
C SER A 14 5.40 6.37 -1.32
N ALA A 15 6.31 5.45 -1.00
CA ALA A 15 6.36 4.73 0.26
C ALA A 15 6.47 5.69 1.46
N LYS A 16 7.31 6.72 1.36
CA LYS A 16 7.50 7.71 2.42
C LYS A 16 6.20 8.47 2.71
N GLY A 17 5.54 8.98 1.67
CA GLY A 17 4.28 9.70 1.82
C GLY A 17 3.17 8.82 2.41
N LEU A 18 3.13 7.54 2.02
CA LEU A 18 2.20 6.58 2.61
C LEU A 18 2.44 6.40 4.11
N VAL A 19 3.70 6.23 4.53
CA VAL A 19 4.07 6.07 5.94
C VAL A 19 3.71 7.33 6.75
N GLU A 20 4.09 8.52 6.27
CA GLU A 20 3.82 9.78 6.96
C GLU A 20 2.31 10.02 7.15
N LEU A 21 1.53 9.83 6.08
CA LEU A 21 0.07 9.95 6.13
C LEU A 21 -0.53 8.94 7.11
N THR A 22 -0.09 7.69 7.03
CA THR A 22 -0.62 6.61 7.87
C THR A 22 -0.29 6.83 9.33
N CYS A 23 0.93 7.24 9.65
CA CYS A 23 1.35 7.59 11.01
C CYS A 23 0.48 8.72 11.59
N CYS A 24 0.19 9.74 10.79
CA CYS A 24 -0.69 10.84 11.19
C CYS A 24 -2.12 10.34 11.50
N ILE A 25 -2.68 9.48 10.64
CA ILE A 25 -4.01 8.89 10.84
C ILE A 25 -4.03 8.07 12.11
N VAL A 26 -3.09 7.15 12.28
CA VAL A 26 -2.97 6.27 13.44
C VAL A 26 -2.87 7.05 14.74
N LYS A 27 -2.09 8.13 14.77
CA LYS A 27 -1.93 8.99 15.95
C LYS A 27 -3.16 9.84 16.26
N LYS A 28 -3.91 10.29 15.26
CA LYS A 28 -5.03 11.23 15.44
C LYS A 28 -6.40 10.55 15.49
N ALA A 29 -6.58 9.42 14.82
CA ALA A 29 -7.85 8.71 14.73
C ALA A 29 -8.03 7.77 15.92
N VAL A 30 -8.32 8.34 17.10
CA VAL A 30 -8.47 7.58 18.36
C VAL A 30 -9.54 6.46 18.29
N SER A 31 -10.52 6.60 17.41
CA SER A 31 -11.61 5.64 17.22
C SER A 31 -11.46 4.80 15.95
N LEU A 32 -10.26 4.70 15.38
CA LEU A 32 -10.00 3.89 14.19
C LEU A 32 -10.21 2.40 14.52
N GLU A 33 -10.93 1.69 13.65
CA GLU A 33 -11.20 0.26 13.77
C GLU A 33 -10.53 -0.55 12.66
N HIS A 34 -10.45 0.02 11.46
CA HIS A 34 -9.84 -0.65 10.31
C HIS A 34 -8.95 0.32 9.53
N LEU A 35 -7.73 -0.14 9.24
CA LEU A 35 -6.79 0.55 8.37
C LEU A 35 -6.38 -0.40 7.26
N VAL A 36 -6.70 -0.06 6.02
CA VAL A 36 -6.31 -0.82 4.84
C VAL A 36 -5.33 0.01 4.02
N LEU A 37 -4.15 -0.57 3.78
CA LEU A 37 -3.09 0.02 2.98
C LEU A 37 -2.92 -0.83 1.73
N ASN A 38 -3.45 -0.34 0.62
CA ASN A 38 -3.41 -1.07 -0.63
C ASN A 38 -2.23 -0.63 -1.49
N THR A 39 -1.24 -1.53 -1.63
CA THR A 39 -0.04 -1.29 -2.44
C THR A 39 -0.19 -1.72 -3.89
N LEU A 40 -1.37 -2.24 -4.27
CA LEU A 40 -1.74 -2.41 -5.67
C LEU A 40 -2.09 -1.04 -6.25
N ARG A 41 -1.20 -0.50 -7.08
CA ARG A 41 -1.57 0.62 -7.94
C ARG A 41 -2.63 0.13 -8.92
N VAL A 42 -3.76 0.84 -9.00
CA VAL A 42 -4.89 0.50 -9.87
C VAL A 42 -4.38 0.09 -11.25
N ARG A 43 -4.86 -1.08 -11.71
CA ARG A 43 -4.51 -1.88 -12.90
C ARG A 43 -4.25 -1.13 -14.23
N GLY A 44 -4.49 0.17 -14.29
CA GLY A 44 -4.39 1.00 -15.50
C GLY A 44 -2.96 1.24 -16.01
N VAL A 45 -1.92 1.14 -15.17
CA VAL A 45 -0.53 1.42 -15.61
C VAL A 45 0.14 0.21 -16.26
N ILE A 46 -0.33 -1.00 -15.99
CA ILE A 46 0.32 -2.24 -16.48
C ILE A 46 -0.13 -2.61 -17.92
N MET A 47 -1.22 -2.01 -18.43
CA MET A 47 -1.73 -2.33 -19.77
C MET A 47 -1.04 -1.58 -20.92
N GLU A 48 -0.19 -0.60 -20.66
CA GLU A 48 0.55 0.05 -21.73
C GLU A 48 1.80 -0.76 -22.08
N LYS A 49 1.74 -1.37 -23.27
CA LYS A 49 2.71 -2.30 -23.87
C LYS A 49 4.14 -1.75 -24.03
N ASN A 50 4.41 -0.52 -23.58
CA ASN A 50 5.70 0.17 -23.61
C ASN A 50 6.17 0.66 -22.22
N ALA A 51 5.51 0.26 -21.12
CA ALA A 51 5.76 0.78 -19.77
C ALA A 51 6.76 -0.04 -18.92
N GLY A 52 7.59 -0.90 -19.51
CA GLY A 52 8.42 -1.86 -18.75
C GLY A 52 9.28 -1.25 -17.63
N GLY A 53 9.91 -0.10 -17.88
CA GLY A 53 10.70 0.62 -16.86
C GLY A 53 9.84 1.34 -15.81
N LEU A 54 8.74 1.97 -16.23
CA LEU A 54 7.81 2.67 -15.34
C LEU A 54 7.08 1.67 -14.41
N ALA A 55 6.64 0.54 -14.96
CA ALA A 55 6.00 -0.54 -14.22
C ALA A 55 6.93 -1.15 -13.18
N ARG A 56 8.22 -1.33 -13.52
CA ARG A 56 9.24 -1.82 -12.56
C ARG A 56 9.45 -0.85 -11.40
N ASN A 57 9.65 0.43 -11.66
CA ASN A 57 9.86 1.44 -10.61
C ASN A 57 8.63 1.53 -9.68
N VAL A 58 7.43 1.45 -10.24
CA VAL A 58 6.18 1.44 -9.48
C VAL A 58 6.06 0.20 -8.60
N LEU A 59 6.44 -0.97 -9.12
CA LEU A 59 6.41 -2.22 -8.38
C LEU A 59 7.46 -2.23 -7.25
N GLU A 60 8.67 -1.78 -7.52
CA GLU A 60 9.73 -1.61 -6.50
C GLU A 60 9.29 -0.62 -5.42
N GLU A 61 8.65 0.48 -5.78
CA GLU A 61 8.10 1.44 -4.80
C GLU A 61 6.98 0.83 -3.96
N ALA A 62 6.11 0.01 -4.55
CA ALA A 62 5.07 -0.70 -3.83
C ALA A 62 5.65 -1.71 -2.83
N PHE A 63 6.69 -2.48 -3.21
CA PHE A 63 7.39 -3.35 -2.26
C PHE A 63 8.14 -2.57 -1.18
N ARG A 64 8.77 -1.43 -1.51
CA ARG A 64 9.35 -0.52 -0.50
C ARG A 64 8.29 -0.03 0.48
N ALA A 65 7.09 0.27 0.01
CA ALA A 65 5.98 0.67 0.86
C ALA A 65 5.55 -0.44 1.82
N VAL A 66 5.45 -1.69 1.35
CA VAL A 66 5.16 -2.85 2.21
C VAL A 66 6.21 -2.98 3.32
N ALA A 67 7.49 -2.96 2.96
CA ALA A 67 8.58 -3.06 3.93
C ALA A 67 8.51 -1.93 4.97
N ALA A 68 8.29 -0.70 4.53
CA ALA A 68 8.19 0.46 5.41
C ALA A 68 6.96 0.41 6.33
N ILE A 69 5.81 -0.11 5.85
CA ILE A 69 4.63 -0.32 6.69
C ILE A 69 4.94 -1.30 7.81
N ILE A 70 5.55 -2.44 7.48
CA ILE A 70 5.91 -3.46 8.46
C ILE A 70 6.89 -2.88 9.49
N SER A 71 7.87 -2.09 9.06
CA SER A 71 8.89 -1.53 9.96
C SER A 71 8.42 -0.34 10.81
N TYR A 72 7.51 0.50 10.31
CA TYR A 72 7.20 1.80 10.95
C TYR A 72 5.75 1.99 11.36
N ILE A 73 4.82 1.26 10.75
CA ILE A 73 3.38 1.45 10.97
C ILE A 73 2.83 0.36 11.86
N GLN A 74 3.28 -0.89 11.71
CA GLN A 74 2.70 -2.03 12.41
C GLN A 74 2.62 -1.81 13.93
N ASP A 75 3.69 -1.28 14.54
CA ASP A 75 3.76 -1.02 15.98
C ASP A 75 3.05 0.27 16.42
N GLU A 76 2.77 1.17 15.49
CA GLU A 76 2.04 2.41 15.77
C GLU A 76 0.53 2.18 15.79
N VAL A 77 0.02 1.16 15.07
CA VAL A 77 -1.41 0.88 14.98
C VAL A 77 -1.99 0.60 16.36
N PRO A 78 -3.11 1.26 16.76
CA PRO A 78 -3.70 1.02 18.07
C PRO A 78 -4.13 -0.45 18.18
N PRO A 79 -3.98 -1.13 19.34
CA PRO A 79 -4.32 -2.56 19.49
C PRO A 79 -5.77 -2.92 19.14
N ARG A 80 -6.68 -1.94 19.18
CA ARG A 80 -8.10 -2.07 18.82
C ARG A 80 -8.37 -1.99 17.32
N ALA A 81 -7.41 -1.51 16.53
CA ALA A 81 -7.54 -1.32 15.11
C ALA A 81 -6.90 -2.48 14.36
N LYS A 82 -7.60 -2.99 13.34
CA LYS A 82 -7.06 -4.02 12.44
C LYS A 82 -6.32 -3.36 11.29
N LEU A 83 -5.02 -3.63 11.17
CA LEU A 83 -4.23 -3.31 9.99
C LEU A 83 -4.40 -4.40 8.92
N THR A 84 -4.56 -4.01 7.66
CA THR A 84 -4.53 -4.91 6.51
C THR A 84 -3.64 -4.30 5.43
N VAL A 85 -2.59 -5.03 5.05
CA VAL A 85 -1.67 -4.63 3.98
C VAL A 85 -1.96 -5.51 2.78
N VAL A 86 -2.29 -4.90 1.64
CA VAL A 86 -2.45 -5.62 0.38
C VAL A 86 -1.17 -5.46 -0.41
N GLU A 87 -0.39 -6.52 -0.48
CA GLU A 87 0.93 -6.54 -1.14
C GLU A 87 0.82 -6.74 -2.66
N PRO A 88 1.83 -6.33 -3.44
CA PRO A 88 1.84 -6.57 -4.88
C PRO A 88 2.24 -8.02 -5.21
N CYS A 89 1.64 -8.60 -6.26
CA CYS A 89 1.99 -9.94 -6.70
C CYS A 89 3.39 -9.99 -7.34
N SER A 90 4.28 -10.82 -6.80
CA SER A 90 5.64 -11.06 -7.32
C SER A 90 5.69 -11.62 -8.76
N ARG A 91 4.60 -12.21 -9.25
CA ARG A 91 4.50 -12.83 -10.59
C ARG A 91 4.41 -11.86 -11.77
N SER A 92 4.41 -10.54 -11.53
CA SER A 92 4.23 -9.54 -12.60
C SER A 92 5.53 -9.12 -13.30
N ILE A 93 6.66 -9.77 -13.00
CA ILE A 93 7.99 -9.48 -13.58
C ILE A 93 8.31 -10.38 -14.80
N ASP A 94 7.59 -11.48 -14.99
CA ASP A 94 7.99 -12.57 -15.92
C ASP A 94 7.07 -12.72 -17.14
N GLN A 95 6.81 -11.62 -17.86
CA GLN A 95 6.06 -11.70 -19.12
C GLN A 95 6.75 -10.96 -20.28
N SER A 96 8.08 -10.81 -20.20
CA SER A 96 8.92 -10.21 -21.26
C SER A 96 9.84 -11.21 -21.96
N ARG A 97 9.73 -12.52 -21.69
CA ARG A 97 10.63 -13.56 -22.23
C ARG A 97 9.96 -14.54 -23.21
N SER A 98 8.90 -14.13 -23.90
CA SER A 98 8.35 -14.92 -25.00
C SER A 98 7.87 -14.03 -26.13
N ILE A 99 8.80 -13.59 -26.99
CA ILE A 99 8.68 -13.55 -28.46
C ILE A 99 10.08 -13.84 -29.01
#